data_AF-A0A1I1N817-F1
#
_entry.id   AF-A0A1I1N817-F1
#
_cell.length_a   1.000
_cell.length_b   1.000
_cell.length_c   1.000
_cell.angle_alpha   90.00
_cell.angle_beta   90.00
_cell.angle_gamma   90.00
#
_symmetry.space_group_name_H-M   'P 1'
#
loop_
_entity.id
_entity.type
_entity.pdbx_description
1 polymer ?
#
loop_
_entity_poly.entity_id
_entity_poly.type
_entity_poly.pdbx_seq_one_letter_code
_entity_poly.pdbx_strand_id
1 'polypeptide(L)'
;MQRTSGFTLIELVIVLVILGVLASVAVPQFSDLGEEAESTSVRAQANAITSANSVNVANCRLSETDCVTGLSSCDAEKVNSLMDNFDTTTWGVADGACDDNSGGTFEITDTSGDPYTTSTCCLTRN
;
A
#
# COMPACT_ATOMS: atom_id res chain seq x y z
N MET A 1 -45.40 13.97 42.40
CA MET A 1 -44.07 14.61 42.28
C MET A 1 -43.08 13.52 41.91
N GLN A 2 -42.70 13.39 40.64
CA GLN A 2 -41.60 12.49 40.26
C GLN A 2 -40.28 13.13 40.71
N ARG A 3 -39.48 12.41 41.50
CA ARG A 3 -38.12 12.83 41.86
C ARG A 3 -37.24 12.63 40.64
N THR A 4 -36.68 13.71 40.10
CA THR A 4 -35.58 13.63 39.12
C THR A 4 -34.36 13.04 39.83
N SER A 5 -34.04 11.79 39.49
CA SER A 5 -32.79 11.14 39.86
C SER A 5 -31.68 11.75 39.00
N GLY A 6 -30.91 12.69 39.57
CA GLY A 6 -29.72 13.24 38.94
C GLY A 6 -28.53 12.27 39.05
N PHE A 7 -27.69 12.24 38.02
CA PHE A 7 -26.40 11.53 38.03
C PHE A 7 -25.49 12.11 39.13
N THR A 8 -24.82 11.26 39.90
CA THR A 8 -23.95 11.76 40.98
C THR A 8 -22.60 12.21 40.43
N LEU A 9 -21.98 13.23 41.06
CA LEU A 9 -20.68 13.76 40.64
C LEU A 9 -19.59 12.68 40.68
N ILE A 10 -19.65 11.78 41.67
CA ILE A 10 -18.71 10.66 41.82
C ILE A 10 -18.86 9.63 40.70
N GLU A 11 -20.07 9.42 40.20
CA GLU A 11 -20.36 8.47 39.13
C GLU A 11 -19.77 8.95 37.81
N LEU A 12 -19.83 10.25 37.53
CA LEU A 12 -19.16 10.84 36.37
C LEU A 12 -17.63 10.75 36.47
N VAL A 13 -17.06 10.96 37.67
CA VAL A 13 -15.61 10.84 37.88
C VAL A 13 -15.12 9.41 37.69
N ILE A 14 -15.82 8.42 38.25
CA ILE A 14 -15.44 7.00 38.10
C ILE A 14 -15.47 6.58 36.63
N VAL A 15 -16.46 7.03 35.86
CA VAL A 15 -16.53 6.75 34.42
C VAL A 15 -15.33 7.32 33.68
N LEU A 16 -14.93 8.57 33.96
CA LEU A 16 -13.75 9.18 33.33
C LEU A 16 -12.46 8.44 33.70
N VAL A 17 -12.33 7.95 34.93
CA VAL A 17 -11.17 7.15 35.36
C VAL A 17 -11.11 5.84 34.58
N ILE A 18 -12.24 5.12 34.45
CA ILE A 18 -12.29 3.86 33.68
C ILE A 18 -11.96 4.12 32.20
N LEU A 19 -12.56 5.15 31.59
CA LEU A 19 -12.26 5.53 30.21
C LEU A 19 -10.79 5.92 30.03
N GLY A 20 -10.18 6.60 31.00
CA GLY A 20 -8.75 6.93 30.99
C GLY A 20 -7.84 5.71 30.97
N VAL A 21 -8.15 4.68 31.78
CA VAL A 21 -7.39 3.42 31.79
C VAL A 21 -7.55 2.68 30.46
N LEU A 22 -8.78 2.54 29.96
CA LEU A 22 -9.05 1.88 28.68
C LEU A 22 -8.36 2.59 27.50
N ALA A 23 -8.40 3.93 27.48
CA ALA A 23 -7.72 4.72 26.45
C ALA A 23 -6.21 4.51 26.46
N SER A 24 -5.59 4.40 27.64
CA SER A 24 -4.12 4.22 27.75
C SER A 24 -3.62 2.92 27.11
N VAL A 25 -4.44 1.87 27.07
CA VAL A 25 -4.11 0.59 26.45
C VAL A 25 -4.51 0.55 24.97
N ALA A 26 -5.63 1.18 24.61
CA ALA A 26 -6.16 1.14 23.24
C ALA A 26 -5.38 2.02 22.26
N VAL A 27 -4.88 3.19 22.69
CA VAL A 27 -4.15 4.13 21.83
C VAL A 27 -2.91 3.54 21.16
N PRO A 28 -1.95 2.89 21.87
CA PRO A 28 -0.77 2.34 21.23
C PRO A 28 -1.11 1.24 20.21
N GLN A 29 -2.00 0.31 20.58
CA GLN A 29 -2.43 -0.76 19.68
C GLN A 29 -3.12 -0.22 18.42
N PHE A 30 -3.95 0.83 18.54
CA PHE A 30 -4.63 1.41 17.39
C PHE A 30 -3.64 2.13 16.44
N SER A 31 -2.58 2.74 16.98
CA SER A 31 -1.52 3.37 16.18
C SER A 31 -0.76 2.33 15.35
N ASP A 32 -0.32 1.24 15.99
CA ASP A 32 0.45 0.17 15.33
C ASP A 32 -0.37 -0.50 14.21
N LEU A 33 -1.66 -0.76 14.45
CA LEU A 33 -2.58 -1.30 13.44
C LEU A 33 -2.74 -0.38 12.23
N GLY A 34 -2.69 0.94 12.44
CA GLY A 34 -2.75 1.92 11.37
C GLY A 34 -1.53 1.84 10.45
N GLU A 35 -0.33 1.80 11.02
CA GLU A 35 0.93 1.68 10.29
C GLU A 35 1.03 0.32 9.55
N GLU A 36 0.60 -0.77 10.17
CA GLU A 36 0.59 -2.09 9.54
C GLU A 36 -0.44 -2.19 8.41
N ALA A 37 -1.60 -1.55 8.56
CA ALA A 37 -2.60 -1.48 7.49
C ALA A 37 -2.08 -0.68 6.29
N GLU A 38 -1.39 0.43 6.54
CA GLU A 38 -0.79 1.26 5.49
C GLU A 38 0.30 0.50 4.73
N SER A 39 1.28 -0.06 5.44
CA SER A 39 2.35 -0.86 4.81
C SER A 39 1.80 -2.07 4.03
N THR A 40 0.79 -2.76 4.57
CA THR A 40 0.12 -3.86 3.88
C THR A 40 -0.59 -3.39 2.60
N SER A 41 -1.24 -2.23 2.62
CA SER A 41 -1.90 -1.68 1.43
C SER A 41 -0.92 -1.38 0.29
N VAL A 42 0.25 -0.82 0.63
CA VAL A 42 1.31 -0.51 -0.35
C VAL A 42 1.88 -1.81 -0.93
N ARG A 43 2.17 -2.81 -0.09
CA ARG A 43 2.64 -4.12 -0.55
C ARG A 43 1.61 -4.85 -1.41
N ALA A 44 0.33 -4.73 -1.09
CA ALA A 44 -0.75 -5.29 -1.90
C ALA A 44 -0.79 -4.66 -3.31
N GLN A 45 -0.64 -3.34 -3.39
CA GLN A 45 -0.58 -2.64 -4.66
C GLN A 45 0.68 -3.01 -5.47
N ALA A 46 1.84 -3.11 -4.82
CA ALA A 46 3.10 -3.57 -5.43
C ALA A 46 2.96 -4.99 -6.01
N ASN A 47 2.33 -5.91 -5.27
CA ASN A 47 2.05 -7.26 -5.74
C ASN A 47 1.08 -7.30 -6.94
N ALA A 48 0.10 -6.39 -6.99
CA ALA A 48 -0.79 -6.27 -8.14
C ALA A 48 -0.01 -5.88 -9.41
N ILE A 49 0.97 -4.97 -9.29
CA ILE A 49 1.85 -4.58 -10.41
C ILE A 49 2.72 -5.75 -10.84
N THR A 50 3.33 -6.47 -9.89
CA THR A 50 4.11 -7.70 -10.19
C THR A 50 3.27 -8.72 -10.96
N SER A 51 2.02 -8.93 -10.54
CA SER A 51 1.10 -9.84 -11.24
C SER A 51 0.85 -9.38 -12.67
N ALA A 52 0.54 -8.11 -12.89
CA ALA A 52 0.34 -7.54 -14.23
C ALA A 52 1.59 -7.69 -15.10
N ASN A 53 2.77 -7.39 -14.56
CA ASN A 53 4.05 -7.56 -15.25
C ASN A 53 4.28 -9.03 -15.63
N SER A 54 4.02 -9.98 -14.74
CA SER A 54 4.21 -11.41 -15.04
C SER A 54 3.34 -11.92 -16.20
N VAL A 55 2.10 -11.43 -16.30
CA VAL A 55 1.20 -11.72 -17.42
C VAL A 55 1.73 -11.06 -18.70
N ASN A 56 2.17 -9.80 -18.61
CA ASN A 56 2.75 -9.09 -19.75
C ASN A 56 3.99 -9.82 -20.31
N VAL A 57 4.90 -10.27 -19.44
CA VAL A 57 6.09 -11.03 -19.84
C VAL A 57 5.70 -12.35 -20.52
N ALA A 58 4.66 -13.03 -20.04
CA ALA A 58 4.16 -14.24 -20.68
C ALA A 58 3.65 -13.96 -22.10
N ASN A 59 2.85 -12.91 -22.29
CA ASN A 59 2.34 -12.49 -23.59
C ASN A 59 3.48 -12.12 -24.56
N CYS A 60 4.48 -11.38 -24.08
CA CYS A 60 5.64 -11.00 -24.90
C CYS A 60 6.45 -12.23 -25.35
N ARG A 61 6.60 -13.24 -24.49
CA ARG A 61 7.29 -14.50 -24.85
C ARG A 61 6.54 -15.30 -25.91
N LEU A 62 5.22 -15.20 -25.93
CA LEU A 62 4.37 -15.86 -26.90
C LEU A 62 4.27 -15.08 -28.22
N SER A 63 4.97 -13.96 -28.36
CA SER A 63 4.92 -13.06 -29.52
C SER A 63 3.49 -12.58 -29.84
N GLU A 64 2.70 -12.34 -28.79
CA GLU A 64 1.36 -11.78 -28.92
C GLU A 64 1.45 -10.25 -29.14
N THR A 65 0.58 -9.70 -30.00
CA THR A 65 0.63 -8.29 -30.42
C THR A 65 0.35 -7.32 -29.27
N ASP A 66 -0.32 -7.76 -28.20
CA ASP A 66 -0.79 -6.92 -27.08
C ASP A 66 0.13 -6.99 -25.86
N CYS A 67 1.43 -7.00 -26.10
CA CYS A 67 2.46 -7.03 -25.07
C CYS A 67 3.15 -5.66 -24.96
N VAL A 68 3.38 -5.21 -23.73
CA VAL A 68 4.06 -3.95 -23.42
C VAL A 68 5.56 -4.20 -23.35
N THR A 69 6.33 -3.38 -24.08
CA THR A 69 7.80 -3.46 -24.15
C THR A 69 8.44 -2.13 -23.74
N GLY A 70 9.74 -2.13 -23.45
CA GLY A 70 10.47 -0.90 -23.10
C GLY A 70 10.19 -0.40 -21.68
N LEU A 71 9.98 -1.33 -20.75
CA LEU A 71 9.85 -1.06 -19.32
C LEU A 71 11.20 -1.15 -18.61
N SER A 72 12.17 -0.37 -19.07
CA SER A 72 13.54 -0.39 -18.55
C SER A 72 13.74 0.30 -17.20
N SER A 73 12.71 0.99 -16.69
CA SER A 73 12.76 1.82 -15.49
C SER A 73 11.42 1.85 -14.77
N CYS A 74 11.48 2.18 -13.49
CA CYS A 74 10.36 2.22 -12.56
C CYS A 74 9.73 3.62 -12.55
N ASP A 75 9.03 3.94 -13.64
CA ASP A 75 8.27 5.18 -13.76
C ASP A 75 6.77 4.93 -13.65
N ALA A 76 6.05 5.92 -13.13
CA ALA A 76 4.60 5.90 -13.06
C ALA A 76 3.93 5.69 -14.43
N GLU A 77 4.50 6.24 -15.51
CA GLU A 77 4.00 6.03 -16.87
C GLU A 77 4.16 4.57 -17.33
N LYS A 78 5.27 3.92 -16.97
CA LYS A 78 5.53 2.52 -17.29
C LYS A 78 4.62 1.60 -16.48
N VAL A 79 4.39 1.90 -15.21
CA VAL A 79 3.41 1.16 -14.40
C VAL A 79 2.00 1.33 -14.96
N ASN A 80 1.63 2.53 -15.40
CA ASN A 80 0.32 2.77 -16.04
C ASN A 80 0.16 2.07 -17.38
N SER A 81 1.26 1.72 -18.06
CA SER A 81 1.20 0.87 -19.26
C SER A 81 0.93 -0.61 -18.93
N LEU A 82 1.21 -1.07 -17.71
CA LEU A 82 0.89 -2.42 -17.24
C LEU A 82 -0.50 -2.51 -16.58
N MET A 83 -0.91 -1.44 -15.91
CA MET A 83 -2.17 -1.36 -15.18
C MET A 83 -2.88 -0.07 -15.60
N ASP A 84 -3.99 -0.21 -16.32
CA ASP A 84 -4.82 0.94 -16.68
C ASP A 84 -5.27 1.71 -15.42
N ASN A 85 -5.08 3.04 -15.43
CA ASN A 85 -5.48 3.97 -14.36
C ASN A 85 -4.70 3.82 -13.05
N PHE A 86 -3.38 3.63 -13.13
CA PHE A 86 -2.52 3.75 -11.96
C PHE A 86 -2.61 5.19 -11.39
N ASP A 87 -3.04 5.32 -10.13
CA ASP A 87 -3.23 6.61 -9.48
C ASP A 87 -1.89 7.19 -8.99
N THR A 88 -1.30 8.04 -9.82
CA THR A 88 -0.03 8.73 -9.55
C THR A 88 -0.13 9.82 -8.48
N THR A 89 -1.35 10.18 -8.05
CA THR A 89 -1.55 11.16 -6.97
C THR A 89 -1.43 10.51 -5.60
N THR A 90 -1.87 9.26 -5.49
CA THR A 90 -1.80 8.46 -4.25
C THR A 90 -0.49 7.68 -4.16
N TRP A 91 0.07 7.23 -5.29
CA TRP A 91 1.22 6.33 -5.32
C TRP A 91 2.42 6.93 -6.04
N GLY A 92 3.57 6.89 -5.37
CA GLY A 92 4.88 7.16 -5.95
C GLY A 92 5.54 5.87 -6.45
N VAL A 93 6.28 5.97 -7.55
CA VAL A 93 7.12 4.88 -8.08
C VAL A 93 8.52 5.43 -8.28
N ALA A 94 9.54 4.67 -7.86
CA ALA A 94 10.94 5.00 -8.08
C ALA A 94 11.76 3.73 -8.35
N ASP A 95 12.90 3.88 -9.01
CA ASP A 95 13.86 2.78 -9.17
C ASP A 95 14.53 2.41 -7.83
N GLY A 96 14.72 1.12 -7.61
CA GLY A 96 15.36 0.57 -6.41
C GLY A 96 14.41 -0.15 -5.46
N ALA A 97 14.96 -0.65 -4.35
CA ALA A 97 14.17 -1.28 -3.30
C ALA A 97 13.59 -0.22 -2.35
N CYS A 98 12.39 -0.48 -1.83
CA CYS A 98 11.84 0.31 -0.73
C CYS A 98 12.47 -0.08 0.60
N ASP A 99 12.47 0.87 1.54
CA ASP A 99 12.62 0.54 2.96
C ASP A 99 11.38 -0.21 3.45
N ASP A 100 11.57 -1.27 4.26
CA ASP A 100 10.53 -2.23 4.69
C ASP A 100 9.32 -1.59 5.40
N ASN A 101 9.46 -0.34 5.89
CA ASN A 101 8.42 0.39 6.63
C ASN A 101 7.71 1.47 5.83
N SER A 102 8.18 1.79 4.61
CA SER A 102 7.72 2.98 3.87
C SER A 102 7.29 2.68 2.44
N GLY A 103 7.48 1.46 1.97
CA GLY A 103 7.08 1.09 0.62
C GLY A 103 6.98 -0.41 0.34
N GLY A 104 6.39 -0.73 -0.80
CA GLY A 104 6.30 -2.08 -1.35
C GLY A 104 7.25 -2.24 -2.54
N THR A 105 8.20 -3.17 -2.43
CA THR A 105 9.11 -3.48 -3.55
C THR A 105 8.44 -4.43 -4.55
N PHE A 106 8.57 -4.15 -5.84
CA PHE A 106 8.11 -4.99 -6.94
C PHE A 106 9.15 -5.04 -8.07
N GLU A 107 8.95 -5.91 -9.06
CA GLU A 107 9.85 -6.05 -10.21
C GLU A 107 9.11 -5.84 -11.52
N ILE A 108 9.74 -5.08 -12.41
CA ILE A 108 9.30 -4.92 -13.80
C ILE A 108 10.32 -5.59 -14.72
N THR A 109 9.87 -6.21 -15.81
CA THR A 109 10.75 -6.85 -16.79
C THR A 109 10.58 -6.20 -18.15
N ASP A 110 11.66 -5.62 -18.67
CA ASP A 110 11.73 -5.11 -20.03
C ASP A 110 11.88 -6.25 -21.04
N THR A 111 10.90 -6.35 -21.91
CA THR A 111 10.77 -7.36 -22.96
C THR A 111 11.23 -6.89 -24.35
N SER A 112 11.84 -5.69 -24.46
CA SER A 112 12.27 -5.10 -25.72
C SER A 112 13.55 -5.69 -26.35
N GLY A 113 14.25 -6.60 -25.66
CA GLY A 113 15.42 -7.30 -26.18
C GLY A 113 15.72 -8.62 -25.47
N ASP A 114 16.43 -9.53 -26.13
CA ASP A 114 16.81 -10.83 -25.57
C ASP A 114 18.31 -10.84 -25.16
N PRO A 115 18.68 -11.13 -23.90
CA PRO A 115 17.79 -11.51 -22.79
C PRO A 115 17.02 -10.32 -22.19
N TYR A 116 15.79 -10.58 -21.75
CA TYR A 116 14.97 -9.60 -21.03
C TYR A 116 15.67 -9.10 -19.77
N THR A 117 15.48 -7.82 -19.45
CA THR A 117 16.10 -7.16 -18.30
C THR A 117 15.08 -6.93 -17.21
N THR A 118 15.40 -7.24 -15.94
CA THR A 118 14.51 -6.97 -14.81
C THR A 118 15.03 -5.80 -13.99
N SER A 119 14.14 -4.88 -13.64
CA SER A 119 14.40 -3.72 -12.78
C SER A 119 13.59 -3.87 -11.48
N THR A 120 14.24 -3.59 -10.34
CA THR A 120 13.58 -3.52 -9.03
C THR A 120 13.01 -2.13 -8.83
N CYS A 121 11.74 -2.07 -8.44
CA CYS A 121 10.98 -0.84 -8.28
C CYS A 121 10.45 -0.71 -6.86
N CYS A 122 10.43 0.53 -6.38
CA CYS A 122 9.84 0.89 -5.11
C CYS A 122 8.50 1.59 -5.33
N LEU A 123 7.45 1.09 -4.69
CA LEU A 123 6.16 1.75 -4.57
C LEU A 123 6.05 2.42 -3.20
N THR A 124 5.74 3.70 -3.16
CA THR A 124 5.46 4.43 -1.91
C THR A 124 4.07 5.07 -1.97
N ARG A 125 3.48 5.35 -0.80
CA ARG A 125 2.28 6.18 -0.72
C ARG A 125 2.70 7.64 -0.53
N ASN A 126 2.09 8.54 -1.29
CA ASN A 126 2.40 9.97 -1.28
C ASN A 126 1.65 10.74 -0.19
#